data_AF-A0A935P939-F1
#
_entry.id   AF-A0A935P939-F1
#
_cell.length_a   1.000
_cell.length_b   1.000
_cell.length_c   1.000
_cell.angle_alpha   90.00
_cell.angle_beta   90.00
_cell.angle_gamma   90.00
#
_symmetry.space_group_name_H-M   'P 1'
#
loop_
_entity.id
_entity.type
_entity.pdbx_description
1 polymer ?
#
loop_
_entity_poly.entity_id
_entity_poly.type
_entity_poly.pdbx_seq_one_letter_code
_entity_poly.pdbx_strand_id
1 'polypeptide(L)'
;MRSWRPVWKRVVWAGGGLFGLLALSAWLQVQAVRLSYRSHALRQEIAALDRREIAARRRLDTALALHRLDDRGRAQGRLGVPRPEQVRLLSEV
;
A
#
# COMPACT_ATOMS: atom_id res chain seq x y z
N MET A 1 20.55 -13.89 -70.08
CA MET A 1 20.86 -12.72 -69.24
C MET A 1 20.28 -12.94 -67.85
N ARG A 2 21.11 -13.34 -66.87
CA ARG A 2 20.68 -13.65 -65.49
C ARG A 2 20.88 -12.39 -64.65
N SER A 3 19.79 -11.74 -64.25
CA SER A 3 19.81 -10.50 -63.48
C SER A 3 20.29 -10.75 -62.05
N TRP A 4 21.53 -10.34 -61.76
CA TRP A 4 22.07 -10.29 -60.40
C TRP A 4 21.38 -9.17 -59.63
N ARG A 5 20.28 -9.48 -58.93
CA ARG A 5 19.69 -8.54 -57.95
C ARG A 5 20.56 -8.52 -56.68
N PRO A 6 20.83 -7.34 -56.10
CA PRO A 6 21.82 -7.19 -55.04
C PRO A 6 21.34 -7.85 -53.74
N VAL A 7 21.99 -8.94 -53.37
CA VAL A 7 21.79 -9.70 -52.11
C VAL A 7 21.94 -8.80 -50.87
N TRP A 8 22.73 -7.73 -50.99
CA TRP A 8 23.00 -6.74 -49.95
C TRP A 8 21.74 -6.06 -49.40
N LYS A 9 20.71 -5.82 -50.24
CA LYS A 9 19.45 -5.22 -49.77
C LYS A 9 18.70 -6.11 -48.78
N ARG A 10 18.80 -7.45 -48.91
CA ARG A 10 18.13 -8.38 -47.98
C ARG A 10 18.82 -8.46 -46.62
N VAL A 11 20.16 -8.39 -46.60
CA VAL A 11 20.95 -8.45 -45.36
C VAL A 11 20.75 -7.19 -44.51
N VAL A 12 20.72 -6.01 -45.15
CA VAL A 12 20.47 -4.73 -44.45
C VAL A 12 19.06 -4.68 -43.85
N TRP A 13 18.05 -5.18 -44.58
CA TRP A 13 16.68 -5.29 -44.06
C TRP A 13 16.56 -6.31 -42.91
N ALA A 14 17.25 -7.45 -43.01
CA ALA A 14 17.25 -8.46 -41.95
C ALA A 14 17.94 -7.98 -40.65
N GLY A 15 19.08 -7.28 -40.78
CA GLY A 15 19.80 -6.71 -39.63
C GLY A 15 19.06 -5.56 -38.95
N GLY A 16 18.44 -4.68 -39.75
CA GLY A 16 17.62 -3.57 -39.22
C GLY A 16 16.37 -4.06 -38.47
N GLY A 17 15.74 -5.14 -38.94
CA GLY A 17 14.59 -5.76 -38.25
C GLY A 17 14.96 -6.35 -36.90
N LEU A 18 16.07 -7.09 -36.82
CA LEU A 18 16.54 -7.67 -35.55
C LEU A 18 16.94 -6.59 -34.54
N PHE A 19 17.67 -5.56 -34.99
CA PHE A 19 18.04 -4.44 -34.14
C PHE A 19 16.82 -3.67 -33.62
N GLY A 20 15.82 -3.43 -34.48
CA GLY A 20 14.57 -2.78 -34.08
C GLY A 20 13.80 -3.58 -33.03
N LEU A 21 13.73 -4.91 -33.18
CA LEU A 21 13.09 -5.79 -32.20
C LEU A 21 13.84 -5.80 -30.85
N LEU A 22 15.17 -5.82 -30.88
CA LEU A 22 15.98 -5.75 -29.66
C LEU A 22 15.83 -4.39 -28.96
N ALA A 23 15.83 -3.28 -29.71
CA ALA A 23 15.61 -1.95 -29.16
C ALA A 23 14.21 -1.80 -28.55
N LEU A 24 13.16 -2.30 -29.24
CA LEU A 24 11.80 -2.30 -28.73
C LEU A 24 11.65 -3.17 -27.47
N SER A 25 12.28 -4.35 -27.46
CA SER A 25 12.30 -5.24 -26.29
C SER A 25 12.96 -4.56 -25.08
N ALA A 26 14.13 -3.95 -25.29
CA ALA A 26 14.82 -3.20 -24.24
C ALA A 26 13.99 -2.01 -23.72
N TRP A 27 13.32 -1.29 -24.62
CA TRP A 27 12.41 -0.21 -24.25
C TRP A 27 11.23 -0.71 -23.39
N LEU A 28 10.60 -1.81 -23.80
CA LEU A 28 9.49 -2.43 -23.04
C LEU A 28 9.94 -2.90 -21.67
N GLN A 29 11.13 -3.48 -21.55
CA GLN A 29 11.71 -3.87 -20.25
C GLN A 29 11.90 -2.66 -19.33
N VAL A 30 12.42 -1.55 -19.86
CA VAL A 30 12.58 -0.30 -19.09
C VAL A 30 11.22 0.24 -18.62
N GLN A 31 10.19 0.19 -19.47
CA GLN A 31 8.83 0.61 -19.08
C GLN A 31 8.21 -0.34 -18.05
N ALA A 32 8.39 -1.65 -18.20
CA ALA A 32 7.91 -2.66 -17.25
C ALA A 32 8.52 -2.45 -15.86
N VAL A 33 9.82 -2.16 -15.79
CA VAL A 33 10.52 -1.84 -14.53
C VAL A 33 9.99 -0.55 -13.92
N ARG A 34 9.77 0.52 -14.70
CA ARG A 34 9.15 1.74 -14.16
C ARG A 34 7.76 1.49 -13.59
N LEU A 35 6.96 0.66 -14.26
CA LEU A 35 5.62 0.31 -13.80
C LEU A 35 5.65 -0.55 -12.53
N SER A 36 6.60 -1.47 -12.42
CA SER A 36 6.77 -2.30 -11.23
C SER A 36 7.15 -1.46 -10.02
N TYR A 37 8.04 -0.48 -10.17
CA TYR A 37 8.36 0.46 -9.08
C TYR A 37 7.13 1.23 -8.60
N ARG A 38 6.32 1.75 -9.52
CA ARG A 38 5.08 2.46 -9.17
C ARG A 38 4.08 1.54 -8.46
N SER A 39 3.93 0.29 -8.91
CA SER A 39 3.02 -0.65 -8.27
C SER A 39 3.51 -1.09 -6.88
N HIS A 40 4.83 -1.22 -6.68
CA HIS A 40 5.41 -1.48 -5.36
C HIS A 40 5.20 -0.31 -4.39
N ALA A 41 5.39 0.93 -4.85
CA ALA A 41 5.14 2.11 -4.03
C ALA A 41 3.66 2.19 -3.59
N LEU A 42 2.72 2.01 -4.52
CA LEU A 42 1.29 1.99 -4.22
C LEU A 42 0.91 0.87 -3.25
N ARG A 43 1.48 -0.33 -3.39
CA ARG A 43 1.24 -1.44 -2.45
C ARG A 43 1.69 -1.12 -1.03
N GLN A 44 2.82 -0.42 -0.88
CA GLN A 44 3.30 0.00 0.45
C GLN A 44 2.40 1.05 1.08
N GLU A 45 1.92 2.02 0.29
CA GLU A 45 0.97 3.03 0.77
C GLU A 45 -0.36 2.41 1.20
N ILE A 46 -0.92 1.49 0.40
CA ILE A 46 -2.16 0.77 0.74
C ILE A 46 -1.98 -0.02 2.05
N ALA A 47 -0.87 -0.75 2.19
CA ALA A 47 -0.60 -1.50 3.41
C ALA A 47 -0.44 -0.59 4.65
N ALA A 48 0.11 0.61 4.48
CA ALA A 48 0.22 1.59 5.56
C ALA A 48 -1.15 2.17 5.96
N LEU A 49 -2.02 2.46 4.99
CA LEU A 49 -3.39 2.92 5.23
C LEU A 49 -4.23 1.85 5.92
N ASP A 50 -4.12 0.60 5.50
CA ASP A 50 -4.87 -0.52 6.06
C ASP A 50 -4.51 -0.76 7.54
N ARG A 51 -3.22 -0.66 7.89
CA ARG A 51 -2.77 -0.70 9.30
C ARG A 51 -3.35 0.44 10.14
N ARG A 52 -3.43 1.65 9.58
CA ARG A 52 -4.03 2.81 10.26
C ARG A 52 -5.51 2.62 10.48
N GLU A 53 -6.22 2.07 9.49
CA GLU A 53 -7.65 1.77 9.59
C GLU A 53 -7.91 0.69 10.65
N ILE A 54 -7.15 -0.41 10.66
CA ILE A 54 -7.25 -1.46 11.67
C ILE A 54 -6.99 -0.89 13.07
N ALA A 55 -5.96 -0.04 13.23
CA ALA A 55 -5.67 0.61 14.50
C ALA A 55 -6.82 1.54 14.95
N ALA A 56 -7.43 2.28 14.03
CA ALA A 56 -8.57 3.13 14.32
C ALA A 56 -9.80 2.31 14.73
N ARG A 57 -10.10 1.22 14.03
CA ARG A 57 -11.19 0.29 14.38
C ARG A 57 -10.98 -0.32 15.77
N ARG A 58 -9.77 -0.78 16.10
CA ARG A 58 -9.46 -1.29 17.45
C ARG A 58 -9.66 -0.25 18.55
N ARG A 59 -9.30 1.01 18.29
CA ARG A 59 -9.55 2.12 19.25
C ARG A 59 -11.03 2.36 19.45
N LEU A 60 -11.82 2.35 18.38
CA LEU A 60 -13.29 2.47 18.45
C LEU A 60 -13.90 1.29 19.22
N ASP A 61 -13.50 0.06 18.91
CA ASP A 61 -13.98 -1.14 19.60
C ASP A 61 -13.64 -1.09 21.10
N THR A 62 -12.44 -0.63 21.45
CA THR A 62 -12.01 -0.47 22.84
C THR A 62 -12.82 0.62 23.55
N ALA A 63 -13.05 1.77 22.90
CA ALA A 63 -13.88 2.84 23.46
C ALA A 63 -15.33 2.39 23.69
N LEU A 64 -15.91 1.65 22.74
CA LEU A 64 -17.26 1.08 22.88
C LEU A 64 -17.30 0.01 23.98
N ALA A 65 -16.28 -0.83 24.09
CA ALA A 65 -16.19 -1.82 25.16
C ALA A 65 -16.08 -1.16 26.54
N LEU A 66 -15.27 -0.11 26.67
CA LEU A 66 -15.16 0.69 27.89
C LEU A 66 -16.50 1.36 28.24
N HIS A 67 -17.18 1.95 27.25
CA HIS A 67 -18.48 2.56 27.49
C HIS A 67 -19.52 1.53 27.96
N ARG A 68 -19.56 0.34 27.35
CA ARG A 68 -20.43 -0.77 27.78
C ARG A 68 -20.10 -1.28 29.19
N LEU A 69 -18.82 -1.30 29.55
CA LEU A 69 -18.36 -1.64 30.90
C LEU A 69 -18.82 -0.59 31.92
N ASP A 70 -18.70 0.69 31.57
CA ASP A 70 -19.14 1.80 32.41
C ASP A 70 -20.68 1.78 32.60
N ASP A 71 -21.43 1.56 31.52
CA ASP A 71 -22.90 1.43 31.60
C ASP A 71 -23.33 0.25 32.47
N ARG A 72 -22.62 -0.89 32.38
CA ARG A 72 -22.86 -2.05 33.27
C ARG A 72 -22.48 -1.75 34.73
N GLY A 73 -21.38 -1.03 34.96
CA GLY A 73 -20.93 -0.61 36.29
C GLY A 73 -21.93 0.33 36.97
N ARG A 74 -22.51 1.26 36.21
CA ARG A 74 -23.61 2.12 36.66
C ARG A 74 -24.90 1.35 36.88
N ALA A 75 -25.28 0.45 35.97
CA ALA A 75 -26.50 -0.36 36.09
C ALA A 75 -26.46 -1.35 37.27
N GLN A 76 -25.29 -1.86 37.65
CA GLN A 76 -25.11 -2.68 38.86
C GLN A 76 -24.95 -1.86 40.15
N GLY A 77 -25.00 -0.52 40.08
CA GLY A 77 -25.10 0.36 41.25
C GLY A 77 -23.90 0.37 42.19
N ARG A 78 -22.73 -0.18 41.79
CA ARG A 78 -21.56 -0.33 42.68
C ARG A 78 -20.26 0.31 42.20
N LEU A 79 -20.20 0.84 40.98
CA LEU A 79 -19.01 1.51 40.46
C LEU A 79 -19.41 2.87 39.87
N GLY A 80 -19.55 3.86 40.75
CA GLY A 80 -19.51 5.25 40.32
C GLY A 80 -18.06 5.57 39.96
N VAL A 81 -17.79 5.85 38.69
CA VAL A 81 -16.49 6.39 38.26
C VAL A 81 -16.20 7.62 39.15
N PRO A 82 -15.09 7.65 39.89
CA PRO A 82 -14.77 8.78 40.73
C PRO A 82 -14.72 10.02 39.85
N ARG A 83 -15.44 11.07 40.25
CA ARG A 83 -15.36 12.36 39.54
C ARG A 83 -13.89 12.78 39.48
N PRO A 84 -13.43 13.47 38.43
CA PRO A 84 -12.02 13.85 38.27
C PRO A 84 -11.46 14.63 39.49
N GLU A 85 -12.35 15.28 40.24
CA GLU A 85 -12.10 15.96 41.51
C GLU A 85 -11.57 15.02 42.62
N GLN A 86 -12.01 13.76 42.64
CA GLN A 86 -11.65 12.74 43.63
C GLN A 86 -10.31 12.05 43.31
N VAL A 87 -9.90 12.01 42.05
CA VAL A 87 -8.61 11.40 41.64
C VAL A 87 -7.44 12.32 42.01
N ARG A 88 -7.64 13.64 41.98
CA ARG A 88 -6.61 14.63 42.34
C ARG A 88 -6.23 14.57 43.83
N LEU A 89 -7.18 14.24 44.70
CA LEU A 89 -6.96 14.09 46.16
C LEU A 89 -6.12 12.85 46.52
N LEU A 90 -6.08 11.84 45.66
CA LEU A 90 -5.30 10.60 45.89
C LEU A 90 -3.86 10.69 45.38
N SER A 91 -3.54 11.68 44.53
CA SER A 91 -2.18 11.91 44.00
C SER A 91 -1.33 12.85 44.86
N GLU A 92 -1.90 13.45 45.91
CA GLU A 92 -1.22 14.37 46.83
C GLU A 92 -0.93 13.75 48.22
N VAL A 93 -1.12 12.43 48.36
CA VAL A 93 -0.72 11.62 49.54
C VAL A 93 0.43 10.70 49.15
#